data_AF-A0A7C3QPP3-F1
#
_entry.id   AF-A0A7C3QPP3-F1
#
_cell.length_a   1.000
_cell.length_b   1.000
_cell.length_c   1.000
_cell.angle_alpha   90.00
_cell.angle_beta   90.00
_cell.angle_gamma   90.00
#
_symmetry.space_group_name_H-M   'P 1'
#
loop_
_entity.id
_entity.type
_entity.pdbx_description
1 polymer ?
#
loop_
_entity_poly.entity_id
_entity_poly.type
_entity_poly.pdbx_seq_one_letter_code
_entity_poly.pdbx_strand_id
1 'polypeptide(L)'
;MGYLRRYGYTAVIAYMLDMFSDAPLGQLESDIEDDLRQKYRFYDLSDIVKMDYYFPKNELPTPEIKAYFGGIRRTLFAPEELRFVLTKHPLFLLDGRLQPLFVDEHFVRGAKVADVTAVLYHYKFLSDFAERTRRAIQEENYHTRSEDYKKYWAKLQQAPDLSLVRPSTRELGRVNELAAQKFLYVSPRYERWAAQRP
;
A
#
# COMPACT_ATOMS: atom_id res chain seq x y z
N MET A 1 -13.30 8.98 11.15
CA MET A 1 -14.23 8.16 11.97
C MET A 1 -15.71 8.55 11.88
N GLY A 2 -16.08 9.84 11.83
CA GLY A 2 -17.50 10.24 11.84
C GLY A 2 -18.35 9.62 10.71
N TYR A 3 -17.79 9.47 9.51
CA TYR A 3 -18.46 8.82 8.38
C TYR A 3 -18.80 7.36 8.68
N LEU A 4 -17.81 6.57 9.13
CA LEU A 4 -17.98 5.16 9.43
C LEU A 4 -19.10 4.94 10.45
N ARG A 5 -19.05 5.68 11.57
CA ARG A 5 -20.06 5.58 12.63
C ARG A 5 -21.45 5.96 12.14
N ARG A 6 -21.58 7.04 11.36
CA ARG A 6 -22.86 7.50 10.82
C ARG A 6 -23.53 6.48 9.91
N TYR A 7 -22.74 5.72 9.14
CA TYR A 7 -23.26 4.77 8.15
C TYR A 7 -23.08 3.29 8.55
N GLY A 8 -22.68 3.03 9.80
CA GLY A 8 -22.55 1.69 10.35
C GLY A 8 -21.42 0.85 9.75
N TYR A 9 -20.37 1.48 9.22
CA TYR A 9 -19.18 0.78 8.73
C TYR A 9 -18.25 0.42 9.87
N THR A 10 -17.66 -0.77 9.79
CA THR A 10 -16.74 -1.29 10.82
C THR A 10 -15.30 -1.37 10.33
N ALA A 11 -15.02 -1.20 9.04
CA ALA A 11 -13.66 -1.09 8.52
C ALA A 11 -13.55 -0.21 7.27
N VAL A 12 -12.34 0.25 6.98
CA VAL A 12 -11.96 0.88 5.70
C VAL A 12 -10.85 0.05 5.08
N ILE A 13 -10.96 -0.23 3.78
CA ILE A 13 -9.85 -0.75 2.99
C ILE A 13 -8.95 0.40 2.59
N ALA A 14 -7.65 0.19 2.70
CA ALA A 14 -6.66 1.08 2.12
C ALA A 14 -5.73 0.34 1.17
N TYR A 15 -5.29 1.04 0.13
CA TYR A 15 -4.29 0.55 -0.80
C TYR A 15 -2.94 1.18 -0.49
N MET A 16 -1.93 0.33 -0.34
CA MET A 16 -0.54 0.76 -0.21
C MET A 16 -0.08 1.33 -1.54
N LEU A 17 0.42 2.56 -1.51
CA LEU A 17 1.07 3.22 -2.61
C LEU A 17 2.56 3.25 -2.30
N ASP A 18 3.34 2.46 -3.03
CA ASP A 18 4.80 2.45 -2.89
C ASP A 18 5.34 3.82 -3.33
N MET A 19 5.84 4.58 -2.35
CA MET A 19 6.38 5.92 -2.55
C MET A 19 7.91 5.85 -2.64
N PHE A 20 8.50 6.56 -3.60
CA PHE A 20 9.94 6.57 -3.83
C PHE A 20 10.47 7.93 -4.32
N SER A 21 11.79 8.09 -4.27
CA SER A 21 12.53 9.24 -4.80
C SER A 21 12.97 8.96 -6.24
N ASP A 22 13.33 10.01 -6.96
CA ASP A 22 13.97 9.96 -8.28
C ASP A 22 15.45 9.57 -8.24
N ALA A 23 16.09 9.62 -7.07
CA ALA A 23 17.47 9.20 -6.91
C ALA A 23 17.62 7.66 -6.95
N PRO A 24 18.74 7.15 -7.50
CA PRO A 24 19.12 5.73 -7.40
C PRO A 24 19.24 5.26 -5.94
N LEU A 25 18.87 4.00 -5.67
CA LEU A 25 18.86 3.47 -4.29
C LEU A 25 20.21 3.60 -3.57
N GLY A 26 21.34 3.35 -4.26
CA GLY A 26 22.68 3.46 -3.70
C GLY A 26 23.15 4.89 -3.40
N GLN A 27 22.42 5.90 -3.88
CA GLN A 27 22.71 7.32 -3.72
C GLN A 27 21.66 8.02 -2.85
N LEU A 28 20.71 7.27 -2.28
CA LEU A 28 19.72 7.83 -1.38
C LEU A 28 20.37 8.21 -0.06
N GLU A 29 20.23 9.48 0.29
CA GLU A 29 20.46 9.97 1.63
C GLU A 29 19.09 10.18 2.30
N SER A 30 18.95 9.83 3.57
CA SER A 30 17.74 10.12 4.35
C SER A 30 18.15 10.64 5.72
N ASP A 31 17.44 11.65 6.19
CA ASP A 31 17.56 12.23 7.52
C ASP A 31 16.21 12.10 8.25
N ILE A 32 16.25 12.11 9.59
CA ILE A 32 15.03 12.04 10.40
C ILE A 32 14.16 13.29 10.26
N GLU A 33 14.76 14.42 9.87
CA GLU A 33 14.08 15.69 9.62
C GLU A 33 13.55 15.81 8.18
N ASP A 34 13.75 14.79 7.33
CA ASP A 34 13.24 14.81 5.96
C ASP A 34 11.70 14.86 5.92
N ASP A 35 11.15 15.75 5.09
CA ASP A 35 9.77 15.62 4.65
C ASP A 35 9.68 14.47 3.64
N LEU A 36 9.24 13.30 4.13
CA LEU A 36 9.06 12.11 3.30
C LEU A 36 8.15 12.34 2.10
N ARG A 37 7.14 13.21 2.19
CA ARG A 37 6.22 13.46 1.07
C ARG A 37 6.86 14.31 -0.02
N GLN A 38 7.78 15.20 0.35
CA GLN A 38 8.53 16.00 -0.60
C GLN A 38 9.68 15.19 -1.21
N LYS A 39 10.35 14.35 -0.43
CA LYS A 39 11.51 13.59 -0.89
C LYS A 39 11.13 12.34 -1.67
N TYR A 40 10.13 11.61 -1.20
CA TYR A 40 9.63 10.36 -1.79
C TYR A 40 8.25 10.60 -2.40
N ARG A 41 8.20 11.51 -3.37
CA ARG A 41 6.95 12.01 -3.97
C ARG A 41 6.48 11.19 -5.18
N PHE A 42 7.29 10.26 -5.66
CA PHE A 42 7.01 9.51 -6.88
C PHE A 42 6.34 8.17 -6.57
N TYR A 43 5.51 7.72 -7.50
CA TYR A 43 4.82 6.43 -7.45
C TYR A 43 4.62 5.86 -8.86
N ASP A 44 4.25 4.59 -8.96
CA ASP A 44 3.94 3.91 -10.22
C ASP A 44 2.76 2.94 -10.02
N LEU A 45 1.76 3.01 -10.90
CA LEU A 45 0.55 2.16 -10.87
C LEU A 45 0.49 1.14 -12.01
N SER A 46 1.47 1.14 -12.93
CA SER A 46 1.39 0.45 -14.21
C SER A 46 1.31 -1.08 -14.08
N ASP A 47 1.92 -1.65 -13.05
CA ASP A 47 1.98 -3.10 -12.82
C ASP A 47 1.15 -3.54 -11.59
N ILE A 48 0.08 -2.79 -11.30
CA ILE A 48 -0.88 -3.17 -10.26
C ILE A 48 -1.94 -4.10 -10.86
N VAL A 49 -2.02 -5.29 -10.28
CA VAL A 49 -3.05 -6.29 -10.60
C VAL A 49 -4.22 -6.14 -9.64
N LYS A 50 -5.42 -6.04 -10.19
CA LYS A 50 -6.67 -5.93 -9.44
C LYS A 50 -7.45 -7.23 -9.59
N MET A 51 -7.79 -7.86 -8.46
CA MET A 51 -8.56 -9.09 -8.41
C MET A 51 -9.84 -8.89 -7.61
N ASP A 52 -10.84 -9.73 -7.84
CA ASP A 52 -12.03 -9.73 -6.98
C ASP A 52 -11.63 -9.90 -5.52
N TYR A 53 -12.26 -9.11 -4.66
CA TYR A 53 -11.98 -9.18 -3.24
C TYR A 53 -12.46 -10.53 -2.69
N TYR A 54 -11.54 -11.30 -2.12
CA TYR A 54 -11.78 -12.68 -1.72
C TYR A 54 -11.63 -12.92 -0.20
N PHE A 55 -11.48 -11.85 0.61
CA PHE A 55 -11.27 -12.02 2.04
C PHE A 55 -12.57 -12.45 2.74
N PRO A 56 -12.52 -13.52 3.55
CA PRO A 56 -13.71 -14.23 3.96
C PRO A 56 -14.60 -13.42 4.90
N LYS A 57 -15.92 -13.51 4.69
CA LYS A 57 -16.98 -12.98 5.57
C LYS A 57 -16.99 -11.46 5.75
N ASN A 58 -16.35 -10.70 4.86
CA ASN A 58 -16.49 -9.24 4.85
C ASN A 58 -17.61 -8.84 3.88
N GLU A 59 -18.43 -7.88 4.29
CA GLU A 59 -19.47 -7.27 3.48
C GLU A 59 -18.89 -6.06 2.75
N LEU A 60 -18.82 -6.15 1.42
CA LEU A 60 -18.43 -5.02 0.57
C LEU A 60 -19.68 -4.25 0.12
N PRO A 61 -19.58 -2.91 0.03
CA PRO A 61 -20.67 -2.08 -0.48
C PRO A 61 -20.78 -2.12 -2.01
N THR A 62 -19.74 -2.59 -2.71
CA THR A 62 -19.68 -2.67 -4.17
C THR A 62 -18.58 -3.65 -4.62
N PRO A 63 -18.75 -4.36 -5.76
CA PRO A 63 -17.68 -5.17 -6.36
C PRO A 63 -16.56 -4.34 -7.00
N GLU A 64 -16.70 -3.02 -7.09
CA GLU A 64 -15.63 -2.12 -7.60
C GLU A 64 -14.42 -2.03 -6.66
N ILE A 65 -14.62 -2.32 -5.38
CA ILE A 65 -13.53 -2.44 -4.41
C ILE A 65 -12.85 -3.80 -4.62
N LYS A 66 -11.63 -3.77 -5.16
CA LYS A 66 -10.83 -4.96 -5.50
C LYS A 66 -9.71 -5.21 -4.48
N ALA A 67 -9.13 -6.41 -4.52
CA ALA A 67 -7.85 -6.71 -3.91
C ALA A 67 -6.70 -6.35 -4.88
N TYR A 68 -5.66 -5.69 -4.39
CA TYR A 68 -4.58 -5.12 -5.20
C TYR A 68 -3.27 -5.85 -4.90
N PHE A 69 -2.51 -6.18 -5.94
CA PHE A 69 -1.23 -6.88 -5.88
C PHE A 69 -0.23 -6.28 -6.85
N GLY A 70 1.06 -6.55 -6.61
CA GLY A 70 2.14 -6.22 -7.53
C GLY A 70 2.71 -4.82 -7.30
N GLY A 71 2.65 -3.98 -8.33
CA GLY A 71 3.25 -2.64 -8.34
C GLY A 71 4.76 -2.65 -8.55
N ILE A 72 5.41 -1.53 -8.24
CA ILE A 72 6.85 -1.33 -8.52
C ILE A 72 7.75 -2.40 -7.86
N ARG A 73 7.34 -2.92 -6.70
CA ARG A 73 8.03 -4.02 -6.03
C ARG A 73 8.07 -5.30 -6.86
N ARG A 74 6.96 -5.63 -7.54
CA ARG A 74 6.91 -6.74 -8.49
C ARG A 74 7.82 -6.46 -9.67
N THR A 75 7.62 -5.33 -10.32
CA THR A 75 8.32 -4.97 -11.56
C THR A 75 9.83 -5.05 -11.43
N LEU A 76 10.39 -4.58 -10.31
CA LEU A 76 11.85 -4.46 -10.16
C LEU A 76 12.51 -5.69 -9.53
N PHE A 77 11.80 -6.41 -8.66
CA PHE A 77 12.42 -7.41 -7.80
C PHE A 77 11.90 -8.84 -7.99
N ALA A 78 10.67 -9.04 -8.50
CA ALA A 78 10.14 -10.36 -8.78
C ALA A 78 9.04 -10.29 -9.86
N PRO A 79 9.38 -10.00 -11.13
CA PRO A 79 8.40 -9.76 -12.20
C PRO A 79 7.46 -10.95 -12.43
N GLU A 80 7.96 -12.17 -12.17
CA GLU A 80 7.23 -13.43 -12.32
C GLU A 80 6.25 -13.74 -11.18
N GLU A 81 6.15 -12.89 -10.14
CA GLU A 81 5.39 -13.21 -8.92
C GLU A 81 4.30 -12.20 -8.57
N LEU A 82 3.12 -12.70 -8.21
CA LEU A 82 1.93 -11.89 -7.87
C LEU A 82 1.72 -11.67 -6.36
N ARG A 83 2.75 -11.90 -5.53
CA ARG A 83 2.58 -11.98 -4.07
C ARG A 83 2.63 -10.65 -3.31
N PHE A 84 3.01 -9.55 -3.96
CA PHE A 84 3.12 -8.26 -3.28
C PHE A 84 1.73 -7.69 -3.01
N VAL A 85 1.13 -8.06 -1.88
CA VAL A 85 -0.16 -7.54 -1.43
C VAL A 85 -0.07 -6.04 -1.23
N LEU A 86 -1.06 -5.31 -1.75
CA LEU A 86 -1.22 -3.86 -1.59
C LEU A 86 -2.50 -3.48 -0.84
N THR A 87 -3.41 -4.43 -0.59
CA THR A 87 -4.65 -4.20 0.16
C THR A 87 -4.45 -4.39 1.66
N LYS A 88 -4.95 -3.45 2.47
CA LYS A 88 -4.93 -3.52 3.93
C LYS A 88 -6.25 -3.04 4.55
N HIS A 89 -6.57 -3.48 5.76
CA HIS A 89 -7.62 -2.92 6.61
C HIS A 89 -7.00 -2.15 7.79
N PRO A 90 -6.44 -0.94 7.57
CA PRO A 90 -5.68 -0.24 8.61
C PRO A 90 -6.56 0.36 9.71
N LEU A 91 -7.84 0.58 9.42
CA LEU A 91 -8.78 1.21 10.34
C LEU A 91 -10.03 0.34 10.45
N PHE A 92 -10.27 -0.16 11.65
CA PHE A 92 -11.45 -0.94 11.98
C PHE A 92 -11.96 -0.61 13.38
N LEU A 93 -13.24 -0.88 13.61
CA LEU A 93 -13.93 -0.72 14.88
C LEU A 93 -14.12 -2.10 15.51
N LEU A 94 -13.64 -2.28 16.74
CA LEU A 94 -13.95 -3.46 17.53
C LEU A 94 -15.38 -3.32 18.06
N ASP A 95 -16.29 -4.10 17.49
CA ASP A 95 -17.72 -4.12 17.80
C ASP A 95 -18.17 -5.44 18.48
N GLY A 96 -17.19 -6.28 18.85
CA GLY A 96 -17.41 -7.63 19.39
C GLY A 96 -17.73 -8.70 18.34
N ARG A 97 -17.84 -8.34 17.05
CA ARG A 97 -18.07 -9.27 15.92
C ARG A 97 -16.87 -9.35 15.00
N LEU A 98 -16.22 -8.22 14.73
CA LEU A 98 -15.00 -8.13 13.92
C LEU A 98 -13.83 -8.79 14.65
N GLN A 99 -13.08 -9.63 13.93
CA GLN A 99 -11.90 -10.31 14.44
C GLN A 99 -10.67 -9.91 13.62
N PRO A 100 -9.60 -9.37 14.26
CA PRO A 100 -8.30 -9.30 13.62
C PRO A 100 -7.86 -10.70 13.19
N LEU A 101 -7.34 -10.86 11.97
CA LEU A 101 -6.73 -12.12 11.60
C LEU A 101 -5.31 -12.14 12.19
N PHE A 102 -5.14 -12.85 13.31
CA PHE A 102 -3.84 -12.94 13.99
C PHE A 102 -2.72 -13.53 13.12
N VAL A 103 -3.08 -14.20 12.02
CA VAL A 103 -2.15 -14.79 11.04
C VAL A 103 -1.82 -13.84 9.88
N ASP A 104 -2.52 -12.71 9.73
CA ASP A 104 -2.30 -11.76 8.64
C ASP A 104 -2.58 -10.31 9.07
N GLU A 105 -1.53 -9.50 9.15
CA GLU A 105 -1.59 -8.08 9.51
C GLU A 105 -2.31 -7.18 8.48
N HIS A 106 -2.68 -7.72 7.31
CA HIS A 106 -3.36 -6.98 6.25
C HIS A 106 -4.87 -7.03 6.38
N PHE A 107 -5.44 -8.03 7.08
CA PHE A 107 -6.86 -8.35 6.95
C PHE A 107 -7.57 -8.55 8.29
N VAL A 108 -8.86 -8.21 8.25
CA VAL A 108 -9.82 -8.48 9.32
C VAL A 108 -10.94 -9.36 8.77
N ARG A 109 -11.66 -10.03 9.65
CA ARG A 109 -12.81 -10.88 9.31
C ARG A 109 -14.09 -10.34 9.94
N GLY A 110 -15.20 -10.44 9.21
CA GLY A 110 -16.52 -10.03 9.69
C GLY A 110 -16.77 -8.52 9.57
N ALA A 111 -16.00 -7.82 8.74
CA ALA A 111 -16.10 -6.38 8.58
C ALA A 111 -17.23 -5.98 7.62
N LYS A 112 -17.92 -4.88 7.96
CA LYS A 112 -18.74 -4.11 7.04
C LYS A 112 -17.90 -2.96 6.50
N VAL A 113 -17.42 -3.13 5.27
CA VAL A 113 -16.42 -2.23 4.67
C VAL A 113 -17.07 -0.95 4.19
N ALA A 114 -16.40 0.18 4.42
CA ALA A 114 -16.82 1.50 3.96
C ALA A 114 -16.89 1.60 2.44
N ASP A 115 -17.83 2.39 1.93
CA ASP A 115 -17.97 2.76 0.51
C ASP A 115 -16.98 3.87 0.09
N VAL A 116 -15.79 3.81 0.66
CA VAL A 116 -14.63 4.65 0.34
C VAL A 116 -13.38 3.87 0.71
N THR A 117 -12.37 3.94 -0.14
CA THR A 117 -11.04 3.40 0.15
C THR A 117 -10.06 4.51 0.50
N ALA A 118 -9.08 4.21 1.34
CA ALA A 118 -7.98 5.12 1.66
C ALA A 118 -6.69 4.75 0.91
N VAL A 119 -5.70 5.63 0.97
CA VAL A 119 -4.32 5.34 0.56
C VAL A 119 -3.43 5.25 1.79
N LEU A 120 -2.49 4.31 1.79
CA LEU A 120 -1.37 4.27 2.72
C LEU A 120 -0.09 4.55 1.94
N TYR A 121 0.57 5.66 2.23
CA TYR A 121 1.88 5.93 1.65
C TYR A 121 2.91 4.98 2.26
N HIS A 122 3.48 4.13 1.43
CA HIS A 122 4.37 3.06 1.83
C HIS A 122 5.80 3.39 1.42
N TYR A 123 6.57 3.91 2.37
CA TYR A 123 7.96 4.34 2.19
C TYR A 123 8.93 3.19 2.47
N LYS A 124 8.99 2.23 1.55
CA LYS A 124 9.89 1.08 1.69
C LYS A 124 11.33 1.40 1.32
N PHE A 125 11.51 2.30 0.35
CA PHE A 125 12.78 2.59 -0.32
C PHE A 125 13.44 3.85 0.24
N LEU A 126 13.91 3.76 1.49
CA LEU A 126 14.69 4.80 2.15
C LEU A 126 16.20 4.53 1.99
N SER A 127 17.05 5.45 2.43
CA SER A 127 18.52 5.30 2.36
C SER A 127 19.04 4.02 3.04
N ASP A 128 18.36 3.59 4.10
CA ASP A 128 18.70 2.39 4.85
C ASP A 128 18.11 1.10 4.26
N PHE A 129 17.47 1.15 3.07
CA PHE A 129 16.77 0.01 2.49
C PHE A 129 17.66 -1.22 2.29
N ALA A 130 18.89 -1.04 1.81
CA ALA A 130 19.84 -2.13 1.60
C ALA A 130 20.23 -2.79 2.93
N GLU A 131 20.53 -1.98 3.94
CA GLU A 131 20.91 -2.45 5.28
C GLU A 131 19.73 -3.13 6.01
N ARG A 132 18.54 -2.53 5.96
CA ARG A 132 17.30 -3.15 6.45
C ARG A 132 17.02 -4.49 5.77
N THR A 133 17.28 -4.57 4.46
CA THR A 133 17.11 -5.80 3.70
C THR A 133 18.07 -6.89 4.18
N ARG A 134 19.35 -6.55 4.35
CA ARG A 134 20.35 -7.47 4.89
C ARG A 134 19.99 -7.96 6.29
N ARG A 135 19.61 -7.04 7.19
CA ARG A 135 19.19 -7.37 8.56
C ARG A 135 17.95 -8.27 8.58
N ALA A 136 16.93 -7.95 7.79
CA ALA A 136 15.71 -8.75 7.73
C ALA A 136 16.02 -10.22 7.37
N ILE A 137 16.90 -10.45 6.40
CA ILE A 137 17.35 -11.79 6.01
C ILE A 137 18.08 -12.51 7.14
N GLN A 138 18.97 -11.81 7.86
CA GLN A 138 19.73 -12.39 8.98
C GLN A 138 18.84 -12.80 10.16
N GLU A 139 17.80 -12.02 10.42
CA GLU A 139 16.85 -12.25 11.50
C GLU A 139 15.74 -13.26 11.12
N GLU A 140 15.69 -13.72 9.86
CA GLU A 140 14.54 -14.46 9.28
C GLU A 140 13.18 -13.79 9.55
N ASN A 141 13.20 -12.46 9.66
CA ASN A 141 12.06 -11.65 10.06
C ASN A 141 11.06 -11.46 8.89
N TYR A 142 9.81 -11.07 9.19
CA TYR A 142 8.71 -10.91 8.23
C TYR A 142 8.17 -12.23 7.61
N HIS A 143 7.13 -12.08 6.77
CA HIS A 143 6.42 -13.19 6.12
C HIS A 143 7.39 -14.13 5.36
N THR A 144 7.13 -15.45 5.43
CA THR A 144 7.91 -16.53 4.80
C THR A 144 9.43 -16.43 5.03
N ARG A 145 9.90 -16.09 6.24
CA ARG A 145 11.33 -16.01 6.57
C ARG A 145 12.10 -15.10 5.59
N SER A 146 11.55 -13.89 5.41
CA SER A 146 12.16 -12.82 4.62
C SER A 146 12.30 -13.11 3.12
N GLU A 147 11.44 -13.95 2.53
CA GLU A 147 11.58 -14.35 1.13
C GLU A 147 11.56 -13.15 0.16
N ASP A 148 10.77 -12.12 0.43
CA ASP A 148 10.78 -10.86 -0.33
C ASP A 148 12.12 -10.14 -0.23
N TYR A 149 12.69 -10.09 0.97
CA TYR A 149 13.96 -9.42 1.22
C TYR A 149 15.12 -10.14 0.54
N LYS A 150 15.09 -11.48 0.43
CA LYS A 150 16.09 -12.24 -0.35
C LYS A 150 16.10 -11.80 -1.83
N LYS A 151 14.93 -11.50 -2.41
CA LYS A 151 14.81 -11.03 -3.80
C LYS A 151 15.28 -9.60 -3.95
N TYR A 152 14.92 -8.72 -3.00
CA TYR A 152 15.47 -7.36 -2.94
C TYR A 152 16.99 -7.39 -2.89
N TRP A 153 17.56 -8.22 -2.00
CA TRP A 153 19.00 -8.35 -1.84
C TRP A 153 19.68 -8.85 -3.11
N ALA A 154 19.16 -9.91 -3.74
CA ALA A 154 19.71 -10.44 -4.98
C ALA A 154 19.77 -9.36 -6.09
N LYS A 155 18.73 -8.51 -6.18
CA LYS A 155 18.71 -7.40 -7.15
C LYS A 155 19.71 -6.30 -6.79
N LEU A 156 19.76 -5.90 -5.52
CA LEU A 156 20.68 -4.85 -5.04
C LEU A 156 22.15 -5.23 -5.18
N GLN A 157 22.49 -6.52 -5.06
CA GLN A 157 23.84 -7.02 -5.30
C GLN A 157 24.28 -6.89 -6.77
N GLN A 158 23.33 -6.95 -7.71
CA GLN A 158 23.61 -6.80 -9.14
C GLN A 158 23.57 -5.33 -9.58
N ALA A 159 22.71 -4.52 -8.94
CA ALA A 159 22.46 -3.13 -9.29
C ALA A 159 22.24 -2.30 -8.01
N PRO A 160 23.31 -1.89 -7.31
CA PRO A 160 23.19 -1.09 -6.09
C PRO A 160 22.57 0.30 -6.36
N ASP A 161 22.88 0.89 -7.51
CA ASP A 161 22.32 2.16 -7.99
C ASP A 161 21.03 1.96 -8.82
N LEU A 162 20.18 1.01 -8.43
CA LEU A 162 18.90 0.80 -9.10
C LEU A 162 18.02 2.06 -8.99
N SER A 163 17.59 2.62 -10.13
CA SER A 163 16.56 3.66 -10.15
C SER A 163 15.16 3.04 -10.19
N LEU A 164 14.23 3.64 -9.45
CA LEU A 164 12.81 3.27 -9.45
C LEU A 164 12.01 4.06 -10.47
N VAL A 165 12.60 5.11 -11.06
CA VAL A 165 11.94 5.96 -12.07
C VAL A 165 11.83 5.21 -13.39
N ARG A 166 10.63 5.26 -13.96
CA ARG A 166 10.25 4.63 -15.21
C ARG A 166 9.40 5.61 -16.02
N PRO A 167 9.18 5.37 -17.33
CA PRO A 167 8.29 6.22 -18.13
C PRO A 167 6.85 6.34 -17.58
N SER A 168 6.40 5.36 -16.80
CA SER A 168 5.09 5.33 -16.13
C SER A 168 5.07 5.99 -14.74
N THR A 169 6.22 6.42 -14.23
CA THR A 169 6.33 7.07 -12.93
C THR A 169 5.62 8.41 -12.93
N ARG A 170 4.94 8.71 -11.82
CA ARG A 170 4.23 9.96 -11.61
C ARG A 170 4.61 10.58 -10.28
N GLU A 171 4.63 11.89 -10.22
CA GLU A 171 4.69 12.66 -8.97
C GLU A 171 3.28 12.79 -8.39
N LEU A 172 3.14 12.63 -7.08
CA LEU A 172 1.85 12.79 -6.40
C LEU A 172 1.68 14.24 -5.94
N GLY A 173 0.80 14.99 -6.61
CA GLY A 173 0.43 16.34 -6.18
C GLY A 173 -0.61 16.31 -5.08
N ARG A 174 -1.79 15.73 -5.37
CA ARG A 174 -2.91 15.60 -4.41
C ARG A 174 -3.54 14.21 -4.45
N VAL A 175 -4.07 13.76 -3.30
CA VAL A 175 -4.69 12.44 -3.17
C VAL A 175 -5.86 12.20 -4.13
N ASN A 176 -6.59 13.25 -4.52
CA ASN A 176 -7.70 13.16 -5.49
C ASN A 176 -7.26 12.67 -6.87
N GLU A 177 -5.99 12.84 -7.23
CA GLU A 177 -5.44 12.30 -8.47
C GLU A 177 -5.51 10.76 -8.49
N LEU A 178 -5.39 10.11 -7.33
CA LEU A 178 -5.50 8.66 -7.21
C LEU A 178 -6.94 8.17 -7.39
N ALA A 179 -7.93 8.97 -6.99
CA ALA A 179 -9.33 8.69 -7.30
C ALA A 179 -9.60 8.87 -8.81
N ALA A 180 -9.09 9.93 -9.43
CA ALA A 180 -9.20 10.16 -10.88
C ALA A 180 -8.54 9.03 -11.69
N GLN A 181 -7.45 8.45 -11.20
CA GLN A 181 -6.75 7.29 -11.77
C GLN A 181 -7.44 5.95 -11.47
N LYS A 182 -8.59 5.96 -10.79
CA LYS A 182 -9.31 4.75 -10.35
C LYS A 182 -8.44 3.83 -9.49
N PHE A 183 -7.43 4.37 -8.80
CA PHE A 183 -6.68 3.67 -7.77
C PHE A 183 -7.46 3.64 -6.46
N LEU A 184 -8.12 4.75 -6.12
CA LEU A 184 -9.06 4.83 -5.00
C LEU A 184 -10.50 4.76 -5.49
N TYR A 185 -11.34 4.05 -4.75
CA TYR A 185 -12.78 4.09 -4.86
C TYR A 185 -13.35 5.11 -3.88
N VAL A 186 -14.24 5.99 -4.36
CA VAL A 186 -14.95 6.97 -3.55
C VAL A 186 -16.41 6.96 -3.98
N SER A 187 -17.34 6.65 -3.08
CA SER A 187 -18.75 6.69 -3.40
C SER A 187 -19.28 8.13 -3.50
N PRO A 188 -20.33 8.39 -4.30
CA PRO A 188 -21.01 9.68 -4.32
C PRO A 188 -21.54 10.11 -2.95
N ARG A 189 -21.85 9.16 -2.06
CA ARG A 189 -22.28 9.44 -0.69
C ARG A 189 -21.12 10.01 0.14
N TYR A 190 -19.94 9.42 0.05
CA TYR A 190 -18.77 9.93 0.74
C TYR A 190 -18.39 11.33 0.23
N GLU A 191 -18.41 11.55 -1.08
CA GLU A 191 -18.11 12.86 -1.68
C GLU A 191 -19.02 13.97 -1.13
N ARG A 192 -20.35 13.73 -1.12
CA ARG A 192 -21.31 14.68 -0.54
C ARG A 192 -21.07 14.93 0.94
N TRP A 193 -20.76 13.88 1.70
CA TRP A 193 -20.48 14.02 3.13
C TRP A 193 -19.19 14.80 3.40
N ALA A 194 -18.15 14.59 2.58
CA ALA A 194 -16.86 15.28 2.71
C ALA A 194 -16.99 16.77 2.34
N ALA A 195 -17.79 17.11 1.33
CA ALA A 195 -18.03 18.49 0.92
C ALA A 195 -18.81 19.34 1.94
N GLN A 196 -19.52 18.70 2.88
CA GLN A 196 -20.31 19.37 3.92
C GLN A 196 -19.51 19.64 5.21
N ARG A 197 -18.21 19.30 5.22
CA ARG A 197 -17.34 19.52 6.37
C ARG A 197 -16.47 20.76 6.13
N PRO A 198 -16.36 21.66 7.13
CA PRO A 198 -15.44 22.78 7.07
C PRO A 198 -13.98 22.31 7.01
#